data_AF-A0A0C3GUE3-F1
#
_entry.id   AF-A0A0C3GUE3-F1
#
_cell.length_a   1.000
_cell.length_b   1.000
_cell.length_c   1.000
_cell.angle_alpha   90.00
_cell.angle_beta   90.00
_cell.angle_gamma   90.00
#
_symmetry.space_group_name_H-M   'P 1'
#
loop_
_entity.id
_entity.type
_entity.pdbx_description
1 polymer ?
#
loop_
_entity_poly.entity_id
_entity_poly.type
_entity_poly.pdbx_seq_one_letter_code
_entity_poly.pdbx_strand_id
1 'polypeptide(L)'
;MTEGILDRSNHILIEGSTESRAFSLGPALRSSPSDIRHSNETVCWVSLLNQLHLSSARNGACDTEGISLPALSLQERSWDFQLPDIVRPLGVCSVSDIAIIARRLGMRWKDFRPFEGSLKAEGYSQFITSTNVRSLGIVLRYNYTWKEEWRPTFRLGMIRGFKRQKEERYMPTVTADRLGFGILTGLVDLNVPDLIIGTRQEILATLNVLDESGKSAASLRDLYNEDLDYHLRTADLVAMTTAMTRLRGRTHVQVPAPSENMYGFTTTGKGRRAFRICLQKYLEDSRYTRFQHSPIVLSTCQHLFETWKEWEWPSFDSIYTDQIPARLLSSYLDAVHNEYDNCTNWIVNKQTVLYRNLLGAHIRCGIFRPNGETSLVAVQHPDYEADVEGYFAAWPKILADLADGQDEVREEDLFDAWVVMLFRACCWGACHFFVPGERVPSAYYGSQLPVYIG
;
A
#
# COMPACT_ATOMS: atom_id res chain seq x y z
N MET A 1 -51.71 22.80 -23.18
CA MET A 1 -52.28 22.72 -21.83
C MET A 1 -52.20 21.26 -21.41
N THR A 2 -51.05 20.89 -20.83
CA THR A 2 -50.83 20.65 -19.38
C THR A 2 -51.32 19.24 -18.99
N GLU A 3 -50.46 18.22 -19.04
CA GLU A 3 -49.43 17.79 -18.05
C GLU A 3 -49.96 17.29 -16.69
N GLY A 4 -49.41 16.13 -16.28
CA GLY A 4 -49.28 15.66 -14.90
C GLY A 4 -49.84 14.25 -14.67
N ILE A 5 -49.18 13.26 -14.06
CA ILE A 5 -47.88 13.13 -13.39
C ILE A 5 -47.52 11.63 -13.50
N LEU A 6 -46.37 11.27 -14.08
CA LEU A 6 -45.80 9.92 -14.06
C LEU A 6 -44.68 9.90 -13.01
N ASP A 7 -44.82 9.00 -12.05
CA ASP A 7 -43.91 8.76 -10.94
C ASP A 7 -42.58 8.22 -11.48
N ARG A 8 -41.48 8.94 -11.21
CA ARG A 8 -40.13 8.61 -11.68
C ARG A 8 -39.28 8.15 -10.50
N SER A 9 -38.97 6.87 -10.43
CA SER A 9 -38.00 6.31 -9.48
C SER A 9 -36.60 6.26 -10.10
N ASN A 10 -35.65 7.00 -9.50
CA ASN A 10 -34.25 7.08 -9.91
C ASN A 10 -33.43 5.87 -9.42
N HIS A 11 -32.68 5.19 -10.31
CA HIS A 11 -31.74 4.11 -9.94
C HIS A 11 -30.35 4.29 -10.55
N ILE A 12 -29.36 3.70 -9.85
CA ILE A 12 -27.94 4.02 -9.99
C ILE A 12 -27.04 2.78 -10.14
N LEU A 13 -26.38 2.68 -11.29
CA LEU A 13 -25.24 1.83 -11.65
C LEU A 13 -23.88 2.42 -11.18
N ILE A 14 -22.80 1.66 -11.25
CA ILE A 14 -21.43 2.18 -11.11
C ILE A 14 -20.63 1.53 -12.22
N GLU A 15 -20.23 2.29 -13.24
CA GLU A 15 -19.26 1.82 -14.24
C GLU A 15 -17.92 2.47 -13.94
N GLY A 16 -16.87 1.65 -13.82
CA GLY A 16 -15.50 2.11 -14.02
C GLY A 16 -15.21 2.11 -15.51
N SER A 17 -15.35 3.25 -16.17
CA SER A 17 -14.75 3.46 -17.49
C SER A 17 -13.40 4.15 -17.32
N THR A 18 -12.42 3.73 -18.13
CA THR A 18 -11.06 4.28 -18.22
C THR A 18 -11.02 5.72 -18.75
N GLU A 19 -12.17 6.32 -19.07
CA GLU A 19 -12.31 7.70 -19.52
C GLU A 19 -13.56 8.34 -18.88
N SER A 20 -13.56 8.60 -17.57
CA SER A 20 -14.59 9.45 -16.97
C SER A 20 -13.96 10.63 -16.23
N ARG A 21 -13.96 11.77 -16.92
CA ARG A 21 -13.79 13.09 -16.33
C ARG A 21 -14.76 13.25 -15.16
N ALA A 22 -14.29 13.90 -14.10
CA ALA A 22 -15.02 14.23 -12.90
C ALA A 22 -16.43 14.78 -13.21
N PHE A 23 -17.47 14.04 -12.82
CA PHE A 23 -18.80 14.62 -12.67
C PHE A 23 -18.99 15.03 -11.21
N SER A 24 -19.00 16.35 -11.00
CA SER A 24 -19.53 16.96 -9.80
C SER A 24 -21.02 16.64 -9.72
N LEU A 25 -21.50 16.21 -8.56
CA LEU A 25 -22.93 16.05 -8.29
C LEU A 25 -23.67 17.35 -8.64
N GLY A 26 -24.61 17.27 -9.58
CA GLY A 26 -25.54 18.35 -9.87
C GLY A 26 -26.44 18.68 -8.67
N PRO A 27 -27.13 19.83 -8.66
CA PRO A 27 -27.76 20.42 -7.47
C PRO A 27 -28.92 19.61 -6.84
N ALA A 28 -29.32 18.48 -7.43
CA ALA A 28 -30.57 17.78 -7.12
C ALA A 28 -30.55 16.90 -5.86
N LEU A 29 -29.40 16.73 -5.18
CA LEU A 29 -29.30 15.97 -3.92
C LEU A 29 -28.76 16.83 -2.77
N ARG A 30 -29.17 18.11 -2.70
CA ARG A 30 -29.10 18.92 -1.47
C ARG A 30 -30.32 18.67 -0.58
N SER A 31 -30.66 17.42 -0.30
CA SER A 31 -31.50 17.13 0.87
C SER A 31 -30.61 17.23 2.10
N SER A 32 -31.11 17.88 3.15
CA SER A 32 -30.34 18.09 4.37
C SER A 32 -29.95 16.73 5.00
N PRO A 33 -28.81 16.61 5.72
CA PRO A 33 -28.44 15.37 6.41
C PRO A 33 -29.48 14.86 7.42
N SER A 34 -30.44 15.72 7.78
CA SER A 34 -31.61 15.43 8.61
C SER A 34 -32.73 14.70 7.85
N ASP A 35 -32.88 14.89 6.54
CA ASP A 35 -33.99 14.31 5.76
C ASP A 35 -33.78 12.82 5.43
N ILE A 36 -32.53 12.35 5.47
CA ILE A 36 -32.17 10.93 5.18
C ILE A 36 -32.46 10.01 6.38
N ARG A 37 -32.78 10.56 7.56
CA ARG A 37 -32.91 9.79 8.82
C ARG A 37 -34.28 9.15 9.04
N HIS A 38 -35.26 9.40 8.18
CA HIS A 38 -36.67 9.04 8.46
C HIS A 38 -37.34 8.06 7.50
N SER A 39 -36.64 7.48 6.52
CA SER A 39 -37.18 6.33 5.78
C SER A 39 -36.69 5.02 6.38
N ASN A 40 -37.60 4.22 6.94
CA ASN A 40 -37.34 2.86 7.45
C ASN A 40 -36.89 1.86 6.35
N GLU A 41 -36.72 2.30 5.11
CA GLU A 41 -36.16 1.53 4.00
C GLU A 41 -35.10 2.37 3.29
N THR A 42 -33.95 2.60 3.93
CA THR A 42 -32.80 3.17 3.22
C THR A 42 -32.11 2.06 2.43
N VAL A 43 -32.08 2.21 1.11
CA VAL A 43 -31.25 1.39 0.22
C VAL A 43 -29.82 1.39 0.76
N CYS A 44 -29.25 0.20 1.02
CA CYS A 44 -27.96 0.04 1.73
C CYS A 44 -26.80 0.84 1.09
N TRP A 45 -26.90 1.14 -0.21
CA TRP A 45 -25.97 1.93 -1.00
C TRP A 45 -25.82 3.38 -0.54
N VAL A 46 -26.93 4.04 -0.18
CA VAL A 46 -26.87 5.45 0.25
C VAL A 46 -26.06 5.55 1.53
N SER A 47 -26.27 4.61 2.45
CA SER A 47 -25.49 4.49 3.69
C SER A 47 -24.03 4.18 3.42
N LEU A 48 -23.74 3.20 2.55
CA LEU A 48 -22.37 2.82 2.17
C LEU A 48 -21.61 4.00 1.55
N LEU A 49 -22.20 4.67 0.56
CA LEU A 49 -21.59 5.78 -0.16
C LEU A 49 -21.45 7.02 0.71
N ASN A 50 -22.44 7.31 1.57
CA ASN A 50 -22.30 8.38 2.53
C ASN A 50 -21.14 8.12 3.49
N GLN A 51 -20.97 6.89 4.00
CA GLN A 51 -19.81 6.54 4.83
C GLN A 51 -18.49 6.66 4.06
N LEU A 52 -18.48 6.22 2.80
CA LEU A 52 -17.30 6.31 1.95
C LEU A 52 -16.92 7.77 1.66
N HIS A 53 -17.88 8.63 1.29
CA HIS A 53 -17.65 10.06 1.13
C HIS A 53 -17.25 10.74 2.43
N LEU A 54 -17.82 10.38 3.57
CA LEU A 54 -17.39 10.89 4.88
C LEU A 54 -15.95 10.47 5.19
N SER A 55 -15.58 9.22 4.87
CA SER A 55 -14.20 8.73 5.03
C SER A 55 -13.24 9.50 4.11
N SER A 56 -13.63 9.78 2.85
CA SER A 56 -12.82 10.52 1.89
C SER A 56 -12.76 12.03 2.18
N ALA A 57 -13.84 12.65 2.62
CA ALA A 57 -13.90 14.09 2.95
C ALA A 57 -13.08 14.40 4.21
N ARG A 58 -13.05 13.47 5.18
CA ARG A 58 -12.11 13.52 6.32
C ARG A 58 -10.65 13.47 5.90
N ASN A 59 -10.36 13.00 4.68
CA ASN A 59 -8.99 12.95 4.15
C ASN A 59 -8.53 14.27 3.51
N GLY A 60 -9.37 15.32 3.54
CA GLY A 60 -9.07 16.70 3.13
C GLY A 60 -9.45 16.99 1.67
N ALA A 61 -10.23 18.05 1.44
CA ALA A 61 -10.56 18.53 0.11
C ALA A 61 -9.34 19.21 -0.56
N CYS A 62 -8.96 18.79 -1.78
CA CYS A 62 -8.26 19.55 -2.85
C CYS A 62 -7.38 18.62 -3.73
N ASP A 63 -7.33 18.90 -5.03
CA ASP A 63 -6.70 18.18 -6.16
C ASP A 63 -6.95 16.67 -6.27
N THR A 64 -7.57 16.28 -7.38
CA THR A 64 -7.96 14.90 -7.71
C THR A 64 -6.87 14.13 -8.44
N GLU A 65 -5.75 14.77 -8.75
CA GLU A 65 -4.69 14.17 -9.53
C GLU A 65 -4.03 13.03 -8.73
N GLY A 66 -4.10 11.81 -9.26
CA GLY A 66 -3.59 10.60 -8.61
C GLY A 66 -4.49 9.95 -7.54
N ILE A 67 -5.66 10.53 -7.23
CA ILE A 67 -6.64 9.93 -6.33
C ILE A 67 -7.62 9.09 -7.13
N SER A 68 -7.79 7.83 -6.74
CA SER A 68 -8.90 7.00 -7.22
C SER A 68 -10.08 7.25 -6.29
N LEU A 69 -11.21 7.73 -6.81
CA LEU A 69 -12.44 7.90 -6.03
C LEU A 69 -13.53 6.97 -6.56
N PRO A 70 -14.34 6.37 -5.67
CA PRO A 70 -15.53 5.64 -6.06
C PRO A 70 -16.49 6.60 -6.76
N ALA A 71 -16.96 6.20 -7.94
CA ALA A 71 -17.93 6.95 -8.73
C ALA A 71 -19.31 6.28 -8.68
N LEU A 72 -20.33 7.01 -9.13
CA LEU A 72 -21.70 6.56 -9.13
C LEU A 72 -22.40 7.06 -10.42
N SER A 73 -23.09 6.15 -11.12
CA SER A 73 -23.66 6.34 -12.47
C SER A 73 -25.14 5.97 -12.55
N LEU A 74 -26.06 6.88 -12.86
CA LEU A 74 -27.50 6.58 -12.89
C LEU A 74 -27.92 5.67 -14.07
N GLN A 75 -28.61 4.56 -13.83
CA GLN A 75 -29.25 3.73 -14.87
C GLN A 75 -30.72 3.42 -14.53
N GLU A 76 -31.61 3.76 -15.47
CA GLU A 76 -33.03 3.42 -15.43
C GLU A 76 -33.26 2.00 -16.00
N ARG A 77 -34.10 1.21 -15.33
CA ARG A 77 -34.53 -0.13 -15.80
C ARG A 77 -36.03 -0.32 -15.54
N SER A 78 -36.70 -1.08 -16.41
CA SER A 78 -38.10 -1.49 -16.16
C SER A 78 -38.17 -2.64 -15.16
N TRP A 79 -39.15 -2.59 -14.26
CA TRP A 79 -39.47 -3.63 -13.29
C TRP A 79 -39.88 -4.96 -13.95
N ASP A 80 -40.36 -4.92 -15.19
CA ASP A 80 -40.79 -6.12 -15.94
C ASP A 80 -39.62 -7.08 -16.24
N PHE A 81 -38.38 -6.60 -16.17
CA PHE A 81 -37.17 -7.40 -16.40
C PHE A 81 -36.44 -7.81 -15.11
N GLN A 82 -37.05 -7.53 -13.96
CA GLN A 82 -36.45 -7.86 -12.68
C GLN A 82 -36.70 -9.34 -12.33
N LEU A 83 -35.69 -10.01 -11.78
CA LEU A 83 -35.87 -11.39 -11.31
C LEU A 83 -36.92 -11.43 -10.19
N PRO A 84 -37.77 -12.48 -10.11
CA PRO A 84 -38.84 -12.58 -9.11
C PRO A 84 -38.35 -12.48 -7.66
N ASP A 85 -37.11 -12.91 -7.42
CA ASP A 85 -36.48 -12.92 -6.09
C ASP A 85 -35.98 -11.52 -5.67
N ILE A 86 -36.01 -10.53 -6.56
CA ILE A 86 -35.55 -9.18 -6.29
C ILE A 86 -36.74 -8.24 -6.08
N VAL A 87 -37.02 -7.97 -4.81
CA VAL A 87 -38.11 -7.10 -4.38
C VAL A 87 -37.73 -5.61 -4.28
N ARG A 88 -36.45 -5.28 -4.52
CA ARG A 88 -35.92 -3.91 -4.40
C ARG A 88 -34.77 -3.65 -5.38
N PRO A 89 -34.53 -2.40 -5.78
CA PRO A 89 -33.43 -2.05 -6.67
C PRO A 89 -32.09 -2.45 -6.06
N LEU A 90 -31.25 -3.10 -6.86
CA LEU A 90 -29.89 -3.47 -6.49
C LEU A 90 -28.94 -2.58 -7.29
N GLY A 91 -27.98 -1.97 -6.61
CA GLY A 91 -26.81 -1.46 -7.29
C GLY A 91 -25.91 -2.62 -7.73
N VAL A 92 -25.01 -2.32 -8.66
CA VAL A 92 -24.03 -3.27 -9.17
C VAL A 92 -22.67 -2.61 -9.05
N CYS A 93 -21.70 -3.37 -8.54
CA CYS A 93 -20.29 -3.04 -8.67
C CYS A 93 -19.51 -4.31 -9.02
N SER A 94 -18.21 -4.18 -9.24
CA SER A 94 -17.36 -5.35 -9.47
C SER A 94 -16.83 -5.93 -8.15
N VAL A 95 -16.43 -7.21 -8.17
CA VAL A 95 -15.68 -7.85 -7.07
C VAL A 95 -14.42 -7.06 -6.72
N SER A 96 -13.72 -6.50 -7.72
CA SER A 96 -12.55 -5.67 -7.52
C SER A 96 -12.89 -4.38 -6.75
N ASP A 97 -13.96 -3.70 -7.15
CA ASP A 97 -14.35 -2.43 -6.54
C ASP A 97 -14.80 -2.61 -5.10
N ILE A 98 -15.60 -3.64 -4.81
CA ILE A 98 -16.03 -3.88 -3.42
C ILE A 98 -14.83 -4.25 -2.53
N ALA A 99 -13.86 -5.01 -3.06
CA ALA A 99 -12.61 -5.32 -2.36
C ALA A 99 -11.86 -4.06 -1.91
N ILE A 100 -11.80 -3.06 -2.80
CA ILE A 100 -11.17 -1.76 -2.56
C ILE A 100 -12.01 -0.91 -1.60
N ILE A 101 -13.31 -0.78 -1.85
CA ILE A 101 -14.24 0.02 -1.02
C ILE A 101 -14.23 -0.47 0.42
N ALA A 102 -14.28 -1.79 0.64
CA ALA A 102 -14.29 -2.35 1.98
C ALA A 102 -13.04 -1.95 2.78
N ARG A 103 -11.87 -2.04 2.16
CA ARG A 103 -10.61 -1.62 2.78
C ARG A 103 -10.56 -0.13 3.07
N ARG A 104 -11.01 0.70 2.14
CA ARG A 104 -11.01 2.17 2.32
C ARG A 104 -11.95 2.62 3.44
N LEU A 105 -12.98 1.83 3.74
CA LEU A 105 -13.84 1.98 4.92
C LEU A 105 -13.20 1.44 6.22
N GLY A 106 -11.97 0.93 6.14
CA GLY A 106 -11.23 0.33 7.23
C GLY A 106 -11.69 -1.09 7.60
N MET A 107 -12.42 -1.76 6.72
CA MET A 107 -12.79 -3.17 6.92
C MET A 107 -11.65 -4.10 6.50
N ARG A 108 -11.53 -5.21 7.21
CA ARG A 108 -10.65 -6.33 6.85
C ARG A 108 -11.50 -7.46 6.30
N TRP A 109 -11.06 -8.04 5.19
CA TRP A 109 -11.64 -9.28 4.69
C TRP A 109 -11.37 -10.40 5.70
N LYS A 110 -12.37 -11.25 5.89
CA LYS A 110 -12.34 -12.49 6.70
C LYS A 110 -12.58 -13.73 5.85
N ASP A 111 -13.27 -13.51 4.74
CA ASP A 111 -13.53 -14.51 3.72
C ASP A 111 -13.65 -13.80 2.37
N PHE A 112 -12.85 -14.20 1.40
CA PHE A 112 -12.86 -13.63 0.05
C PHE A 112 -12.79 -14.76 -0.99
N ARG A 113 -13.92 -15.43 -1.19
CA ARG A 113 -14.09 -16.49 -2.19
C ARG A 113 -15.28 -16.19 -3.11
N PRO A 114 -15.10 -15.28 -4.08
CA PRO A 114 -16.12 -14.93 -5.07
C PRO A 114 -16.73 -16.14 -5.79
N PHE A 115 -15.93 -17.12 -6.22
CA PHE A 115 -16.43 -18.32 -6.91
C PHE A 115 -17.37 -19.18 -6.04
N GLU A 116 -17.16 -19.19 -4.71
CA GLU A 116 -18.02 -19.90 -3.77
C GLU A 116 -19.20 -19.03 -3.30
N GLY A 117 -19.25 -17.76 -3.72
CA GLY A 117 -20.23 -16.79 -3.28
C GLY A 117 -20.06 -16.34 -1.83
N SER A 118 -18.89 -16.54 -1.23
CA SER A 118 -18.59 -16.16 0.17
C SER A 118 -17.66 -14.96 0.22
N LEU A 119 -18.21 -13.80 0.60
CA LEU A 119 -17.51 -12.53 0.81
C LEU A 119 -17.92 -12.00 2.19
N LYS A 120 -16.95 -11.87 3.09
CA LYS A 120 -17.16 -11.35 4.44
C LYS A 120 -16.06 -10.37 4.79
N ALA A 121 -16.43 -9.14 5.15
CA ALA A 121 -15.51 -8.14 5.67
C ALA A 121 -16.09 -7.51 6.94
N GLU A 122 -15.23 -7.15 7.88
CA GLU A 122 -15.60 -6.46 9.11
C GLU A 122 -14.57 -5.42 9.52
N GLY A 123 -15.01 -4.32 10.11
CA GLY A 123 -14.15 -3.28 10.68
C GLY A 123 -14.93 -2.00 10.98
N TYR A 124 -14.51 -1.23 11.98
CA TYR A 124 -15.14 0.06 12.36
C TYR A 124 -16.68 0.04 12.48
N SER A 125 -17.24 -0.99 13.13
CA SER A 125 -18.70 -1.18 13.27
C SER A 125 -19.46 -1.32 11.95
N GLN A 126 -18.74 -1.65 10.89
CA GLN A 126 -19.24 -1.94 9.56
C GLN A 126 -18.95 -3.41 9.24
N PHE A 127 -19.87 -4.05 8.54
CA PHE A 127 -19.63 -5.37 7.99
C PHE A 127 -20.34 -5.58 6.66
N ILE A 128 -19.66 -6.31 5.79
CA ILE A 128 -20.17 -6.78 4.50
C ILE A 128 -20.31 -8.29 4.61
N THR A 129 -21.46 -8.81 4.18
CA THR A 129 -21.73 -10.25 4.08
C THR A 129 -22.38 -10.56 2.75
N SER A 130 -21.98 -11.64 2.09
CA SER A 130 -22.63 -12.10 0.87
C SER A 130 -23.69 -13.17 1.12
N THR A 131 -24.62 -13.23 0.18
CA THR A 131 -25.58 -14.32 -0.03
C THR A 131 -25.60 -14.63 -1.52
N ASN A 132 -25.63 -15.91 -1.89
CA ASN A 132 -25.73 -16.32 -3.28
C ASN A 132 -27.21 -16.48 -3.64
N VAL A 133 -27.71 -15.65 -4.56
CA VAL A 133 -29.10 -15.67 -5.03
C VAL A 133 -29.14 -16.37 -6.38
N ARG A 134 -30.04 -17.34 -6.52
CA ARG A 134 -30.20 -18.12 -7.75
C ARG A 134 -30.49 -17.17 -8.93
N SER A 135 -29.84 -17.41 -10.07
CA SER A 135 -29.98 -16.62 -11.30
C SER A 135 -29.43 -15.19 -11.28
N LEU A 136 -29.06 -14.66 -10.11
CA LEU A 136 -28.46 -13.33 -9.96
C LEU A 136 -26.96 -13.40 -9.63
N GLY A 137 -26.58 -14.34 -8.76
CA GLY A 137 -25.22 -14.46 -8.25
C GLY A 137 -25.05 -13.82 -6.87
N ILE A 138 -23.92 -13.16 -6.64
CA ILE A 138 -23.54 -12.68 -5.31
C ILE A 138 -24.27 -11.39 -4.97
N VAL A 139 -25.09 -11.44 -3.92
CA VAL A 139 -25.74 -10.28 -3.31
C VAL A 139 -25.11 -9.99 -1.96
N LEU A 140 -24.56 -8.80 -1.82
CA LEU A 140 -23.94 -8.29 -0.62
C LEU A 140 -24.97 -7.54 0.22
N ARG A 141 -24.87 -7.72 1.53
CA ARG A 141 -25.55 -6.91 2.53
C ARG A 141 -24.49 -6.13 3.29
N TYR A 142 -24.60 -4.81 3.24
CA TYR A 142 -23.82 -3.91 4.05
C TYR A 142 -24.63 -3.53 5.29
N ASN A 143 -23.99 -3.62 6.46
CA ASN A 143 -24.60 -3.22 7.72
C ASN A 143 -23.65 -2.29 8.46
N TYR A 144 -24.24 -1.32 9.14
CA TYR A 144 -23.54 -0.37 9.99
C TYR A 144 -24.26 -0.30 11.32
N THR A 145 -23.60 -0.77 12.39
CA THR A 145 -24.21 -0.92 13.71
C THR A 145 -23.96 0.26 14.64
N TRP A 146 -23.59 1.42 14.09
CA TRP A 146 -23.27 2.58 14.92
C TRP A 146 -24.52 3.17 15.59
N LYS A 147 -24.57 3.04 16.92
CA LYS A 147 -25.53 3.72 17.79
C LYS A 147 -24.78 4.78 18.61
N GLU A 148 -25.29 6.02 18.52
CA GLU A 148 -25.03 7.19 19.37
C GLU A 148 -23.72 8.00 19.20
N GLU A 149 -23.85 9.26 19.63
CA GLU A 149 -23.05 10.44 19.32
C GLU A 149 -21.58 10.35 19.75
N TRP A 150 -20.67 10.09 18.80
CA TRP A 150 -19.32 10.62 18.95
C TRP A 150 -19.36 12.12 18.65
N ARG A 151 -19.64 12.93 19.67
CA ARG A 151 -19.04 14.26 19.72
C ARG A 151 -17.53 14.02 19.82
N PRO A 152 -16.67 14.57 18.94
CA PRO A 152 -15.24 14.59 19.17
C PRO A 152 -15.00 15.51 20.35
N THR A 153 -15.23 15.01 21.55
CA THR A 153 -14.82 15.68 22.76
C THR A 153 -13.33 15.42 22.81
N PHE A 154 -12.53 16.39 22.35
CA PHE A 154 -11.12 16.55 22.68
C PHE A 154 -10.95 16.72 24.19
N ARG A 155 -11.47 15.80 25.01
CA ARG A 155 -11.20 15.76 26.44
C ARG A 155 -9.96 14.91 26.65
N LEU A 156 -8.86 15.67 26.75
CA LEU A 156 -7.65 15.42 27.52
C LEU A 156 -7.66 14.11 28.31
N GLY A 157 -6.65 13.28 28.04
CA GLY A 157 -6.54 11.92 28.53
C GLY A 157 -6.71 11.77 30.03
N MET A 158 -7.42 10.71 30.42
CA MET A 158 -7.22 9.99 31.68
C MET A 158 -8.20 8.81 31.77
N ILE A 159 -8.15 7.84 30.85
CA ILE A 159 -8.63 6.49 31.14
C ILE A 159 -7.61 5.50 30.57
N ARG A 160 -6.71 5.05 31.44
CA ARG A 160 -5.85 3.88 31.21
C ARG A 160 -6.76 2.68 30.96
N GLY A 161 -6.68 2.05 29.79
CA GLY A 161 -7.19 0.69 29.60
C GLY A 161 -7.87 0.39 28.26
N PHE A 162 -8.44 1.38 27.57
CA PHE A 162 -9.01 1.13 26.24
C PHE A 162 -7.97 1.42 25.17
N LYS A 163 -7.42 0.36 24.54
CA LYS A 163 -6.72 0.48 23.27
C LYS A 163 -7.69 1.15 22.29
N ARG A 164 -7.51 2.46 22.07
CA ARG A 164 -8.18 3.19 21.00
C ARG A 164 -7.88 2.43 19.71
N GLN A 165 -8.88 1.79 19.10
CA GLN A 165 -8.70 1.21 17.76
C GLN A 165 -8.30 2.37 16.85
N LYS A 166 -7.02 2.42 16.47
CA LYS A 166 -6.48 3.44 15.56
C LYS A 166 -7.27 3.29 14.26
N GLU A 167 -7.89 4.37 13.78
CA GLU A 167 -8.61 4.34 12.52
C GLU A 167 -7.62 4.03 11.38
N GLU A 168 -7.85 2.92 10.68
CA GLU A 168 -7.13 2.49 9.49
C GLU A 168 -7.67 3.35 8.34
N ARG A 169 -6.84 4.27 7.88
CA ARG A 169 -7.15 5.23 6.83
C ARG A 169 -6.14 5.05 5.72
N TYR A 170 -6.47 4.15 4.81
CA TYR A 170 -5.66 3.82 3.65
C TYR A 170 -5.57 5.00 2.67
N MET A 171 -4.43 5.14 2.02
CA MET A 171 -4.27 6.08 0.91
C MET A 171 -5.25 5.74 -0.23
N PRO A 172 -6.01 6.71 -0.76
CA PRO A 172 -6.98 6.48 -1.83
C PRO A 172 -6.33 6.54 -3.22
N THR A 173 -5.23 5.81 -3.44
CA THR A 173 -4.52 5.80 -4.73
C THR A 173 -4.57 4.41 -5.35
N VAL A 174 -4.51 4.34 -6.68
CA VAL A 174 -4.53 3.06 -7.42
C VAL A 174 -3.36 2.17 -6.98
N THR A 175 -2.18 2.75 -6.77
CA THR A 175 -1.01 2.00 -6.30
C THR A 175 -1.20 1.44 -4.88
N ALA A 176 -1.82 2.20 -3.97
CA ALA A 176 -2.14 1.69 -2.63
C ALA A 176 -3.19 0.57 -2.69
N ASP A 177 -4.19 0.71 -3.57
CA ASP A 177 -5.20 -0.33 -3.76
C ASP A 177 -4.56 -1.62 -4.27
N ARG A 178 -3.63 -1.53 -5.25
CA ARG A 178 -2.87 -2.67 -5.82
C ARG A 178 -2.08 -3.44 -4.76
N LEU A 179 -1.47 -2.76 -3.80
CA LEU A 179 -0.78 -3.41 -2.68
C LEU A 179 -1.73 -4.32 -1.88
N GLY A 180 -3.01 -3.96 -1.76
CA GLY A 180 -4.02 -4.81 -1.13
C GLY A 180 -4.26 -6.14 -1.86
N PHE A 181 -3.95 -6.21 -3.15
CA PHE A 181 -4.03 -7.42 -3.96
C PHE A 181 -2.69 -8.16 -4.05
N GLY A 182 -1.69 -7.73 -3.27
CA GLY A 182 -0.33 -8.27 -3.34
C GLY A 182 0.43 -7.82 -4.59
N ILE A 183 -0.05 -6.80 -5.30
CA ILE A 183 0.54 -6.31 -6.56
C ILE A 183 1.41 -5.09 -6.27
N LEU A 184 2.67 -5.15 -6.67
CA LEU A 184 3.62 -4.05 -6.61
C LEU A 184 3.61 -3.32 -7.95
N THR A 185 3.36 -2.02 -7.94
CA THR A 185 3.51 -1.19 -9.14
C THR A 185 5.00 -0.98 -9.40
N GLY A 186 5.48 -1.59 -10.48
CA GLY A 186 6.89 -1.54 -10.88
C GLY A 186 7.35 -0.15 -11.28
N LEU A 187 8.67 -0.01 -11.44
CA LEU A 187 9.33 1.20 -11.87
C LEU A 187 9.75 1.02 -13.32
N VAL A 188 8.86 1.38 -14.25
CA VAL A 188 9.08 1.23 -15.70
C VAL A 188 10.38 1.91 -16.14
N ASP A 189 10.63 3.12 -15.64
CA ASP A 189 11.85 3.88 -15.95
C ASP A 189 13.12 3.22 -15.41
N LEU A 190 13.01 2.34 -14.42
CA LEU A 190 14.14 1.56 -13.87
C LEU A 190 14.14 0.10 -14.33
N ASN A 191 13.37 -0.22 -15.39
CA ASN A 191 13.23 -1.56 -15.93
C ASN A 191 12.75 -2.60 -14.89
N VAL A 192 11.94 -2.17 -13.91
CA VAL A 192 11.30 -3.08 -12.94
C VAL A 192 9.83 -3.24 -13.35
N PRO A 193 9.39 -4.45 -13.75
CA PRO A 193 8.00 -4.68 -14.13
C PRO A 193 7.09 -4.68 -12.90
N ASP A 194 5.78 -4.74 -13.11
CA ASP A 194 4.84 -5.05 -12.04
C ASP A 194 5.13 -6.45 -11.47
N LEU A 195 5.09 -6.57 -10.15
CA LEU A 195 5.41 -7.79 -9.42
C LEU A 195 4.23 -8.22 -8.54
N ILE A 196 4.20 -9.49 -8.15
CA ILE A 196 3.15 -10.03 -7.30
C ILE A 196 3.79 -10.80 -6.15
N ILE A 197 3.40 -10.49 -4.91
CA ILE A 197 3.99 -11.07 -3.69
C ILE A 197 2.93 -11.48 -2.66
N GLY A 198 1.69 -11.71 -3.10
CA GLY A 198 0.56 -12.04 -2.22
C GLY A 198 0.64 -13.41 -1.56
N THR A 199 1.37 -14.35 -2.15
CA THR A 199 1.53 -15.75 -1.71
C THR A 199 2.99 -16.19 -1.81
N ARG A 200 3.35 -17.31 -1.17
CA ARG A 200 4.71 -17.89 -1.25
C ARG A 200 5.13 -18.21 -2.69
N GLN A 201 4.21 -18.74 -3.49
CA GLN A 201 4.45 -19.05 -4.90
C GLN A 201 4.66 -17.79 -5.73
N GLU A 202 3.88 -16.73 -5.48
CA GLU A 202 4.04 -15.43 -6.14
C GLU A 202 5.38 -14.77 -5.75
N ILE A 203 5.81 -14.87 -4.49
CA ILE A 203 7.13 -14.40 -4.04
C ILE A 203 8.25 -15.13 -4.79
N LEU A 204 8.17 -16.46 -4.91
CA LEU A 204 9.14 -17.25 -5.69
C LEU A 204 9.16 -16.83 -7.16
N ALA A 205 8.00 -16.59 -7.78
CA ALA A 205 7.90 -16.10 -9.15
C ALA A 205 8.54 -14.72 -9.30
N THR A 206 8.25 -13.80 -8.36
CA THR A 206 8.87 -12.47 -8.30
C THR A 206 10.39 -12.53 -8.17
N LEU A 207 10.92 -13.44 -7.33
CA LEU A 207 12.36 -13.63 -7.21
C LEU A 207 12.99 -14.13 -8.53
N ASN A 208 12.34 -15.01 -9.28
CA ASN A 208 12.86 -15.42 -10.60
C ASN A 208 12.85 -14.28 -11.63
N VAL A 209 11.97 -13.29 -11.47
CA VAL A 209 11.96 -12.09 -12.32
C VAL A 209 13.09 -11.13 -11.94
N LEU A 210 13.39 -11.00 -10.66
CA LEU A 210 14.40 -10.05 -10.15
C LEU A 210 15.83 -10.62 -10.11
N ASP A 211 15.97 -11.92 -9.87
CA ASP A 211 17.22 -12.66 -9.88
C ASP A 211 17.21 -13.67 -11.04
N GLU A 212 17.80 -13.29 -12.17
CA GLU A 212 17.88 -14.13 -13.38
C GLU A 212 18.66 -15.44 -13.17
N SER A 213 19.50 -15.53 -12.13
CA SER A 213 20.23 -16.77 -11.82
C SER A 213 19.33 -17.84 -11.20
N GLY A 214 18.15 -17.45 -10.68
CA GLY A 214 17.23 -18.33 -9.95
C GLY A 214 17.74 -18.84 -8.60
N LYS A 215 18.95 -18.43 -8.15
CA LYS A 215 19.57 -18.89 -6.90
C LYS A 215 18.74 -18.47 -5.70
N SER A 216 18.29 -17.23 -5.64
CA SER A 216 17.47 -16.73 -4.53
C SER A 216 16.12 -17.44 -4.43
N ALA A 217 15.48 -17.72 -5.56
CA ALA A 217 14.22 -18.48 -5.58
C ALA A 217 14.44 -19.96 -5.19
N ALA A 218 15.55 -20.57 -5.57
CA ALA A 218 15.91 -21.92 -5.13
C ALA A 218 16.14 -21.97 -3.62
N SER A 219 16.97 -21.08 -3.07
CA SER A 219 17.21 -20.99 -1.63
C SER A 219 15.94 -20.75 -0.83
N LEU A 220 15.04 -19.87 -1.31
CA LEU A 220 13.75 -19.64 -0.65
C LEU A 220 12.85 -20.87 -0.69
N ARG A 221 12.86 -21.62 -1.80
CA ARG A 221 12.09 -22.87 -1.92
C ARG A 221 12.55 -23.90 -0.91
N ASP A 222 13.86 -24.01 -0.70
CA ASP A 222 14.43 -24.92 0.30
C ASP A 222 13.99 -24.51 1.71
N LEU A 223 14.04 -23.21 2.05
CA LEU A 223 13.54 -22.70 3.34
C LEU A 223 12.03 -22.96 3.55
N TYR A 224 11.20 -22.80 2.51
CA TYR A 224 9.77 -23.14 2.60
C TYR A 224 9.51 -24.64 2.78
N ASN A 225 10.41 -25.50 2.30
CA ASN A 225 10.31 -26.94 2.51
C ASN A 225 10.79 -27.33 3.91
N GLU A 226 11.75 -26.59 4.47
CA GLU A 226 12.26 -26.79 5.84
C GLU A 226 11.27 -26.33 6.91
N ASP A 227 10.60 -25.20 6.69
CA ASP A 227 9.64 -24.61 7.63
C ASP A 227 8.36 -24.12 6.92
N LEU A 228 7.26 -24.82 7.19
CA LEU A 228 5.93 -24.51 6.64
C LEU A 228 5.33 -23.22 7.21
N ASP A 229 5.88 -22.63 8.26
CA ASP A 229 5.46 -21.34 8.83
C ASP A 229 6.45 -20.21 8.48
N TYR A 230 7.46 -20.49 7.65
CA TYR A 230 8.41 -19.48 7.22
C TYR A 230 7.78 -18.47 6.24
N HIS A 231 7.98 -17.18 6.52
CA HIS A 231 7.59 -16.08 5.64
C HIS A 231 8.76 -15.13 5.43
N LEU A 232 9.18 -14.97 4.17
CA LEU A 232 10.22 -14.02 3.78
C LEU A 232 9.80 -12.60 4.17
N ARG A 233 10.73 -11.85 4.77
CA ARG A 233 10.57 -10.41 5.03
C ARG A 233 10.60 -9.66 3.69
N THR A 234 9.47 -9.09 3.27
CA THR A 234 9.34 -8.49 1.94
C THR A 234 9.34 -6.97 1.93
N ALA A 235 9.43 -6.28 3.07
CA ALA A 235 9.28 -4.83 3.08
C ALA A 235 10.40 -4.11 2.34
N ASP A 236 11.65 -4.58 2.48
CA ASP A 236 12.80 -4.01 1.78
C ASP A 236 12.67 -4.23 0.28
N LEU A 237 12.21 -5.41 -0.14
CA LEU A 237 11.89 -5.71 -1.54
C LEU A 237 10.82 -4.76 -2.10
N VAL A 238 9.73 -4.55 -1.37
CA VAL A 238 8.65 -3.63 -1.76
C VAL A 238 9.18 -2.20 -1.90
N ALA A 239 9.95 -1.74 -0.92
CA ALA A 239 10.49 -0.37 -0.91
C ALA A 239 11.50 -0.12 -2.06
N MET A 240 12.27 -1.13 -2.45
CA MET A 240 13.18 -1.04 -3.60
C MET A 240 12.41 -1.09 -4.93
N THR A 241 11.42 -1.95 -5.07
CA THR A 241 10.76 -2.22 -6.37
C THR A 241 9.58 -1.31 -6.70
N THR A 242 8.98 -0.65 -5.72
CA THR A 242 7.69 0.04 -5.90
C THR A 242 7.87 1.55 -6.09
N ALA A 243 6.99 2.15 -6.89
CA ALA A 243 6.86 3.60 -7.01
C ALA A 243 6.31 4.27 -5.72
N MET A 244 6.64 5.55 -5.53
CA MET A 244 6.10 6.35 -4.44
C MET A 244 4.58 6.42 -4.55
N THR A 245 3.87 5.98 -3.50
CA THR A 245 2.40 5.91 -3.48
C THR A 245 1.79 7.10 -2.73
N ARG A 246 2.55 7.69 -1.81
CA ARG A 246 2.19 8.86 -1.01
C ARG A 246 1.90 10.08 -1.89
N LEU A 247 0.81 10.78 -1.58
CA LEU A 247 0.49 12.09 -2.15
C LEU A 247 1.15 13.22 -1.35
N ARG A 248 1.68 14.22 -2.05
CA ARG A 248 2.33 15.41 -1.46
C ARG A 248 1.33 16.29 -0.72
N GLY A 249 1.78 16.98 0.33
CA GLY A 249 0.93 17.85 1.16
C GLY A 249 -0.06 17.08 2.05
N ARG A 250 0.01 15.75 2.10
CA ARG A 250 -0.88 14.89 2.88
C ARG A 250 -0.14 14.26 4.06
N THR A 251 -0.87 13.83 5.09
CA THR A 251 -0.30 13.10 6.23
C THR A 251 -0.63 11.61 6.22
N HIS A 252 -1.39 11.15 5.23
CA HIS A 252 -1.72 9.74 5.06
C HIS A 252 -0.46 8.98 4.65
N VAL A 253 -0.15 7.92 5.39
CA VAL A 253 0.99 7.03 5.16
C VAL A 253 0.56 5.57 5.09
N GLN A 254 -0.68 5.23 5.45
CA GLN A 254 -1.10 3.84 5.56
C GLN A 254 -1.40 3.23 4.20
N VAL A 255 -0.80 2.07 3.94
CA VAL A 255 -1.02 1.23 2.76
C VAL A 255 -1.28 -0.22 3.20
N PRO A 256 -2.05 -1.01 2.44
CA PRO A 256 -2.23 -2.42 2.74
C PRO A 256 -0.91 -3.18 2.68
N ALA A 257 -0.71 -4.15 3.57
CA ALA A 257 0.41 -5.09 3.49
C ALA A 257 0.25 -6.04 2.28
N PRO A 258 1.17 -6.03 1.29
CA PRO A 258 1.09 -6.90 0.12
C PRO A 258 1.52 -8.35 0.38
N SER A 259 2.12 -8.64 1.53
CA SER A 259 2.55 -9.98 1.97
C SER A 259 2.34 -10.14 3.49
N GLU A 260 2.58 -11.32 4.04
CA GLU A 260 2.38 -11.64 5.47
C GLU A 260 3.46 -11.02 6.35
N ASN A 261 4.69 -11.04 5.86
CA ASN A 261 5.84 -10.56 6.60
C ASN A 261 6.38 -9.28 5.98
N MET A 262 5.83 -8.15 6.43
CA MET A 262 6.23 -6.81 6.02
C MET A 262 7.28 -6.18 6.96
N TYR A 263 8.15 -6.99 7.56
CA TYR A 263 9.35 -6.47 8.23
C TYR A 263 10.45 -6.13 7.21
N GLY A 264 11.31 -5.19 7.58
CA GLY A 264 12.45 -4.76 6.79
C GLY A 264 13.08 -3.48 7.33
N PHE A 265 14.39 -3.30 7.14
CA PHE A 265 15.13 -2.19 7.72
C PHE A 265 14.65 -0.83 7.17
N THR A 266 14.23 -0.78 5.90
CA THR A 266 13.78 0.45 5.21
C THR A 266 12.56 1.09 5.86
N THR A 267 11.68 0.26 6.44
CA THR A 267 10.41 0.71 7.05
C THR A 267 10.57 1.22 8.47
N THR A 268 11.74 1.07 9.09
CA THR A 268 11.94 1.41 10.51
C THR A 268 12.99 2.50 10.71
N GLY A 269 12.78 3.37 11.70
CA GLY A 269 13.79 4.37 12.06
C GLY A 269 15.10 3.74 12.57
N LYS A 270 15.03 2.56 13.20
CA LYS A 270 16.21 1.79 13.61
C LYS A 270 17.03 1.35 12.39
N GLY A 271 16.39 0.79 11.36
CA GLY A 271 17.07 0.39 10.14
C GLY A 271 17.65 1.58 9.37
N ARG A 272 16.94 2.71 9.29
CA ARG A 272 17.48 3.95 8.68
C ARG A 272 18.67 4.53 9.44
N ARG A 273 18.65 4.47 10.78
CA ARG A 273 19.79 4.82 11.62
C ARG A 273 20.97 3.88 11.37
N ALA A 274 20.73 2.57 11.32
CA ALA A 274 21.75 1.58 11.01
C ALA A 274 22.40 1.84 9.65
N PHE A 275 21.59 2.14 8.63
CA PHE A 275 22.06 2.54 7.30
C PHE A 275 22.99 3.75 7.34
N ARG A 276 22.58 4.85 8.00
CA ARG A 276 23.42 6.04 8.13
C ARG A 276 24.75 5.73 8.83
N ILE A 277 24.72 4.98 9.93
CA ILE A 277 25.93 4.63 10.69
C ILE A 277 26.87 3.75 9.86
N CYS A 278 26.33 2.73 9.16
CA CYS A 278 27.13 1.86 8.31
C CYS A 278 27.75 2.62 7.15
N LEU A 279 26.96 3.48 6.48
CA LEU A 279 27.46 4.32 5.40
C LEU A 279 28.58 5.25 5.89
N GLN A 280 28.42 5.86 7.06
CA GLN A 280 29.46 6.69 7.66
C GLN A 280 30.75 5.90 7.91
N LYS A 281 30.67 4.76 8.60
CA LYS A 281 31.83 3.88 8.86
C LYS A 281 32.52 3.47 7.55
N TYR A 282 31.73 3.17 6.52
CA TYR A 282 32.26 2.74 5.22
C TYR A 282 33.00 3.86 4.49
N LEU A 283 32.52 5.11 4.58
CA LEU A 283 33.17 6.28 3.96
C LEU A 283 34.40 6.79 4.72
N GLU A 284 34.50 6.49 6.03
CA GLU A 284 35.68 6.80 6.84
C GLU A 284 36.88 5.87 6.50
N ASP A 285 36.64 4.72 5.86
CA ASP A 285 37.70 3.86 5.36
C ASP A 285 38.36 4.48 4.12
N SER A 286 39.67 4.72 4.21
CA SER A 286 40.47 5.44 3.22
C SER A 286 40.48 4.81 1.82
N ARG A 287 40.06 3.55 1.70
CA ARG A 287 39.88 2.84 0.42
C ARG A 287 38.78 3.44 -0.46
N TYR A 288 37.90 4.27 0.10
CA TYR A 288 36.64 4.68 -0.52
C TYR A 288 36.49 6.20 -0.74
N THR A 289 37.60 6.93 -0.72
CA THR A 289 37.66 8.40 -0.85
C THR A 289 37.23 8.95 -2.22
N ARG A 290 36.94 8.09 -3.20
CA ARG A 290 36.63 8.48 -4.59
C ARG A 290 35.13 8.50 -4.94
N PHE A 291 34.26 8.12 -4.00
CA PHE A 291 32.82 8.11 -4.19
C PHE A 291 32.26 9.54 -4.28
N GLN A 292 31.39 9.81 -5.25
CA GLN A 292 30.87 11.16 -5.49
C GLN A 292 29.51 11.37 -4.85
N HIS A 293 28.64 10.36 -4.88
CA HIS A 293 27.26 10.47 -4.41
C HIS A 293 27.01 9.89 -3.03
N SER A 294 27.75 8.87 -2.60
CA SER A 294 27.63 8.31 -1.26
C SER A 294 27.84 9.35 -0.14
N PRO A 295 28.80 10.30 -0.22
CA PRO A 295 28.91 11.39 0.75
C PRO A 295 27.69 12.33 0.74
N ILE A 296 27.08 12.56 -0.42
CA ILE A 296 25.86 13.36 -0.55
C ILE A 296 24.71 12.65 0.18
N VAL A 297 24.52 11.35 -0.07
CA VAL A 297 23.50 10.55 0.63
C VAL A 297 23.71 10.57 2.14
N LEU A 298 24.95 10.45 2.63
CA LEU A 298 25.24 10.55 4.05
C LEU A 298 24.86 11.93 4.61
N SER A 299 25.23 13.01 3.92
CA SER A 299 24.89 14.37 4.33
C SER A 299 23.38 14.61 4.35
N THR A 300 22.64 14.07 3.38
CA THR A 300 21.17 14.11 3.34
C THR A 300 20.58 13.33 4.51
N CYS A 301 21.08 12.13 4.82
CA CYS A 301 20.64 11.35 5.99
C CYS A 301 20.84 12.14 7.30
N GLN A 302 21.99 12.80 7.45
CA GLN A 302 22.29 13.63 8.61
C GLN A 302 21.34 14.84 8.69
N HIS A 303 21.15 15.54 7.58
CA HIS A 303 20.24 16.68 7.49
C HIS A 303 18.79 16.30 7.85
N LEU A 304 18.30 15.17 7.31
CA LEU A 304 16.97 14.65 7.64
C LEU A 304 16.84 14.34 9.13
N PHE A 305 17.84 13.71 9.76
CA PHE A 305 17.82 13.40 11.20
C PHE A 305 17.93 14.64 12.10
N GLU A 306 18.72 15.64 11.70
CA GLU A 306 18.89 16.89 12.44
C GLU A 306 17.62 17.73 12.40
N THR A 307 17.00 17.82 11.22
CA THR A 307 15.78 18.61 10.99
C THR A 307 14.53 17.89 11.50
N TRP A 308 14.44 16.57 11.29
CA TRP A 308 13.26 15.76 11.56
C TRP A 308 13.63 14.50 12.34
N LYS A 309 13.37 14.51 13.66
CA LYS A 309 13.68 13.37 14.54
C LYS A 309 12.89 12.10 14.17
N GLU A 310 11.77 12.28 13.47
CA GLU A 310 10.93 11.24 12.89
C GLU A 310 11.69 10.32 11.93
N TRP A 311 12.75 10.81 11.26
CA TRP A 311 13.57 10.01 10.35
C TRP A 311 14.15 8.76 11.03
N GLU A 312 14.64 8.86 12.26
CA GLU A 312 15.23 7.72 13.00
C GLU A 312 14.37 7.25 14.19
N TRP A 313 13.13 7.74 14.30
CA TRP A 313 12.28 7.40 15.44
C TRP A 313 11.93 5.90 15.43
N PRO A 314 12.02 5.19 16.58
CA PRO A 314 11.68 3.77 16.67
C PRO A 314 10.20 3.51 16.41
N SER A 315 9.86 3.14 15.16
CA SER A 315 8.56 2.64 14.64
C SER A 315 7.31 3.46 15.00
N PHE A 316 6.45 3.69 14.00
CA PHE A 316 5.12 4.30 14.19
C PHE A 316 4.14 3.49 15.07
N ASP A 317 4.57 2.35 15.61
CA ASP A 317 3.75 1.44 16.41
C ASP A 317 3.53 1.90 17.85
N SER A 318 4.44 2.67 18.45
CA SER A 318 4.39 2.87 19.90
C SER A 318 3.91 4.23 20.37
N ILE A 319 4.31 5.37 19.80
CA ILE A 319 3.97 6.66 20.44
C ILE A 319 3.93 7.81 19.41
N TYR A 320 2.86 8.62 19.46
CA TYR A 320 2.76 10.01 18.93
C TYR A 320 2.36 10.30 17.47
N THR A 321 1.25 9.74 16.98
CA THR A 321 0.48 10.47 15.93
C THR A 321 -0.35 11.62 16.50
N ASP A 322 -0.60 11.66 17.81
CA ASP A 322 -1.43 12.69 18.45
C ASP A 322 -0.61 13.92 18.93
N GLN A 323 0.73 13.88 18.93
CA GLN A 323 1.57 14.99 19.41
C GLN A 323 2.34 15.74 18.32
N ILE A 324 2.54 15.18 17.13
CA ILE A 324 3.14 15.92 16.02
C ILE A 324 2.02 16.67 15.30
N PRO A 325 2.03 18.01 15.27
CA PRO A 325 1.12 18.78 14.45
C PRO A 325 1.10 18.24 13.02
N ALA A 326 -0.09 17.99 12.46
CA ALA A 326 -0.25 17.44 11.12
C ALA A 326 0.56 18.21 10.05
N ARG A 327 0.73 19.53 10.23
CA ARG A 327 1.55 20.37 9.35
C ARG A 327 3.03 19.99 9.37
N LEU A 328 3.61 19.73 10.55
CA LEU A 328 5.01 19.32 10.68
C LEU A 328 5.23 17.93 10.07
N LEU A 329 4.26 17.03 10.26
CA LEU A 329 4.30 15.71 9.65
C LEU A 329 4.22 15.78 8.12
N SER A 330 3.39 16.67 7.55
CA SER A 330 3.34 16.85 6.09
C SER A 330 4.65 17.38 5.53
N SER A 331 5.24 18.41 6.16
CA SER A 331 6.51 18.99 5.71
C SER A 331 7.66 18.00 5.76
N TYR A 332 7.76 17.21 6.83
CA TYR A 332 8.72 16.11 6.93
C TYR A 332 8.56 15.12 5.78
N LEU A 333 7.34 14.60 5.59
CA LEU A 333 7.09 13.56 4.60
C LEU A 333 7.23 14.07 3.16
N ASP A 334 6.96 15.36 2.91
CA ASP A 334 7.21 15.99 1.61
C ASP A 334 8.71 16.18 1.34
N ALA A 335 9.51 16.49 2.37
CA ALA A 335 10.96 16.53 2.25
C ALA A 335 11.54 15.15 1.95
N VAL A 336 11.09 14.10 2.65
CA VAL A 336 11.50 12.72 2.37
C VAL A 336 11.07 12.27 0.96
N HIS A 337 9.87 12.65 0.52
CA HIS A 337 9.41 12.38 -0.85
C HIS A 337 10.30 13.09 -1.88
N ASN A 338 10.72 14.35 -1.65
CA ASN A 338 11.68 15.02 -2.53
C ASN A 338 12.99 14.25 -2.66
N GLU A 339 13.53 13.73 -1.55
CA GLU A 339 14.75 12.94 -1.60
C GLU A 339 14.57 11.62 -2.35
N TYR A 340 13.41 10.97 -2.23
CA TYR A 340 13.07 9.81 -3.05
C TYR A 340 13.05 10.17 -4.56
N ASP A 341 12.46 11.30 -4.94
CA ASP A 341 12.41 11.74 -6.34
C ASP A 341 13.80 12.10 -6.86
N ASN A 342 14.62 12.78 -6.05
CA ASN A 342 16.01 13.10 -6.37
C ASN A 342 16.81 11.82 -6.64
N CYS A 343 16.67 10.82 -5.78
CA CYS A 343 17.33 9.52 -5.97
C CYS A 343 16.84 8.81 -7.23
N THR A 344 15.52 8.78 -7.45
CA THR A 344 14.92 8.13 -8.62
C THR A 344 15.43 8.78 -9.92
N ASN A 345 15.37 10.11 -10.00
CA ASN A 345 15.87 10.87 -11.14
C ASN A 345 17.37 10.66 -11.38
N TRP A 346 18.16 10.60 -10.31
CA TRP A 346 19.59 10.32 -10.41
C TRP A 346 19.87 8.94 -11.02
N ILE A 347 19.17 7.90 -10.55
CA ILE A 347 19.35 6.53 -11.07
C ILE A 347 18.91 6.46 -12.55
N VAL A 348 17.75 7.03 -12.89
CA VAL A 348 17.23 7.06 -14.26
C VAL A 348 18.22 7.71 -15.21
N ASN A 349 18.81 8.85 -14.81
CA ASN A 349 19.77 9.58 -15.65
C ASN A 349 21.13 8.88 -15.80
N LYS A 350 21.51 8.01 -14.86
CA LYS A 350 22.87 7.44 -14.82
C LYS A 350 23.02 6.09 -15.51
N GLN A 351 22.00 5.22 -15.51
CA GLN A 351 21.92 3.97 -16.30
C GLN A 351 20.74 3.10 -15.80
N THR A 352 19.60 3.13 -16.48
CA THR A 352 18.39 2.38 -16.11
C THR A 352 18.59 0.86 -16.09
N VAL A 353 19.41 0.32 -16.99
CA VAL A 353 19.74 -1.11 -17.08
C VAL A 353 20.52 -1.59 -15.86
N LEU A 354 21.30 -0.72 -15.22
CA LEU A 354 22.10 -1.06 -14.05
C LEU A 354 21.22 -1.35 -12.82
N TYR A 355 20.08 -0.67 -12.69
CA TYR A 355 19.24 -0.77 -11.49
C TYR A 355 18.73 -2.20 -11.24
N ARG A 356 18.17 -2.85 -12.27
CA ARG A 356 17.64 -4.22 -12.14
C ARG A 356 18.76 -5.22 -11.84
N ASN A 357 19.91 -5.11 -12.49
CA ASN A 357 21.06 -5.99 -12.26
C ASN A 357 21.60 -5.82 -10.84
N LEU A 358 21.71 -4.57 -10.38
CA LEU A 358 22.15 -4.23 -9.04
C LEU A 358 21.17 -4.73 -7.96
N LEU A 359 19.87 -4.59 -8.20
CA LEU A 359 18.84 -5.14 -7.33
C LEU A 359 18.95 -6.67 -7.27
N GLY A 360 19.09 -7.35 -8.40
CA GLY A 360 19.28 -8.80 -8.47
C GLY A 360 20.52 -9.26 -7.69
N ALA A 361 21.66 -8.59 -7.88
CA ALA A 361 22.90 -8.87 -7.14
C ALA A 361 22.75 -8.62 -5.64
N HIS A 362 22.06 -7.55 -5.23
CA HIS A 362 21.76 -7.26 -3.83
C HIS A 362 20.84 -8.33 -3.21
N ILE A 363 19.84 -8.81 -3.94
CA ILE A 363 18.97 -9.91 -3.49
C ILE A 363 19.82 -11.18 -3.30
N ARG A 364 20.63 -11.57 -4.28
CA ARG A 364 21.49 -12.77 -4.20
C ARG A 364 22.50 -12.72 -3.06
N CYS A 365 23.28 -11.65 -3.01
CA CYS A 365 24.48 -11.57 -2.18
C CYS A 365 24.25 -10.86 -0.84
N GLY A 366 23.21 -10.01 -0.74
CA GLY A 366 22.84 -9.28 0.47
C GLY A 366 21.73 -9.99 1.24
N ILE A 367 20.53 -10.10 0.64
CA ILE A 367 19.33 -10.69 1.28
C ILE A 367 19.52 -12.18 1.56
N PHE A 368 19.93 -12.94 0.54
CA PHE A 368 20.14 -14.39 0.61
C PHE A 368 21.57 -14.77 1.04
N ARG A 369 22.27 -13.88 1.75
CA ARG A 369 23.59 -14.20 2.30
C ARG A 369 23.49 -15.30 3.37
N PRO A 370 24.52 -16.15 3.53
CA PRO A 370 24.58 -17.10 4.64
C PRO A 370 24.46 -16.38 5.98
N ASN A 371 23.59 -16.88 6.86
CA ASN A 371 23.26 -16.28 8.17
C ASN A 371 22.76 -14.82 8.08
N GLY A 372 22.17 -14.44 6.93
CA GLY A 372 21.55 -13.13 6.73
C GLY A 372 20.10 -13.07 7.19
N GLU A 373 19.38 -12.10 6.62
CA GLU A 373 17.98 -11.86 6.95
C GLU A 373 17.02 -13.01 6.61
N THR A 374 17.44 -13.87 5.69
CA THR A 374 16.70 -15.05 5.25
C THR A 374 16.85 -16.24 6.20
N SER A 375 17.74 -16.17 7.20
CA SER A 375 17.89 -17.23 8.20
C SER A 375 16.64 -17.40 9.07
N LEU A 376 16.30 -18.64 9.44
CA LEU A 376 15.12 -18.95 10.26
C LEU A 376 15.07 -18.13 11.57
N VAL A 377 16.24 -17.86 12.17
CA VAL A 377 16.37 -17.09 13.41
C VAL A 377 16.11 -15.59 13.17
N ALA A 378 16.67 -15.01 12.11
CA ALA A 378 16.56 -13.57 11.82
C ALA A 378 15.15 -13.14 11.40
N VAL A 379 14.33 -14.07 10.89
CA VAL A 379 12.94 -13.80 10.51
C VAL A 379 12.04 -13.60 11.73
N GLN A 380 12.27 -14.33 12.82
CA GLN A 380 11.45 -14.22 14.04
C GLN A 380 11.79 -12.98 14.87
N HIS A 381 13.07 -12.60 14.89
CA HIS A 381 13.59 -11.47 15.66
C HIS A 381 14.48 -10.59 14.79
N PRO A 382 13.90 -9.62 14.06
CA PRO A 382 14.66 -8.81 13.12
C PRO A 382 15.69 -7.94 13.88
N ASP A 383 16.96 -8.13 13.54
CA ASP A 383 18.06 -7.27 13.95
C ASP A 383 18.50 -6.40 12.78
N TYR A 384 17.83 -5.26 12.63
CA TYR A 384 18.08 -4.34 11.52
C TYR A 384 19.51 -3.76 11.52
N GLU A 385 20.19 -3.73 12.67
CA GLU A 385 21.59 -3.29 12.71
C GLU A 385 22.49 -4.35 12.09
N ALA A 386 22.35 -5.61 12.51
CA ALA A 386 23.09 -6.73 11.95
C ALA A 386 22.78 -7.01 10.47
N ASP A 387 21.52 -6.78 10.05
CA ASP A 387 21.10 -6.92 8.65
C ASP A 387 21.83 -5.92 7.76
N VAL A 388 21.79 -4.64 8.14
CA VAL A 388 22.42 -3.56 7.37
C VAL A 388 23.94 -3.69 7.39
N GLU A 389 24.58 -3.97 8.54
CA GLU A 389 26.03 -4.24 8.59
C GLU A 389 26.39 -5.41 7.66
N GLY A 390 25.54 -6.42 7.62
CA GLY A 390 25.63 -7.55 6.71
C GLY A 390 25.60 -7.18 5.23
N TYR A 391 24.75 -6.22 4.84
CA TYR A 391 24.67 -5.74 3.46
C TYR A 391 25.95 -5.01 3.03
N PHE A 392 26.49 -4.13 3.89
CA PHE A 392 27.76 -3.46 3.62
C PHE A 392 28.93 -4.46 3.59
N ALA A 393 28.93 -5.47 4.46
CA ALA A 393 29.93 -6.54 4.43
C ALA A 393 29.82 -7.43 3.17
N ALA A 394 28.62 -7.53 2.57
CA ALA A 394 28.38 -8.27 1.34
C ALA A 394 28.77 -7.49 0.07
N TRP A 395 29.08 -6.18 0.17
CA TRP A 395 29.42 -5.35 -1.00
C TRP A 395 30.47 -5.97 -1.93
N PRO A 396 31.62 -6.51 -1.45
CA PRO A 396 32.61 -7.10 -2.35
C PRO A 396 32.06 -8.28 -3.16
N LYS A 397 31.09 -9.03 -2.63
CA LYS A 397 30.41 -10.12 -3.34
C LYS A 397 29.39 -9.59 -4.34
N ILE A 398 28.64 -8.53 -3.98
CA ILE A 398 27.73 -7.84 -4.89
C ILE A 398 28.53 -7.29 -6.09
N LEU A 399 29.66 -6.65 -5.84
CA LEU A 399 30.54 -6.12 -6.87
C LEU A 399 31.07 -7.23 -7.78
N ALA A 400 31.58 -8.33 -7.23
CA ALA A 400 32.08 -9.45 -8.03
C ALA A 400 30.99 -10.07 -8.92
N ASP A 401 29.76 -10.18 -8.42
CA ASP A 401 28.60 -10.70 -9.13
C ASP A 401 28.12 -9.76 -10.26
N LEU A 402 28.34 -8.44 -10.12
CA LEU A 402 28.08 -7.46 -11.18
C LEU A 402 29.20 -7.40 -12.23
N ALA A 403 30.46 -7.57 -11.79
CA ALA A 403 31.64 -7.53 -12.65
C ALA A 403 31.69 -8.71 -13.64
N ASP A 404 31.06 -9.85 -13.31
CA ASP A 404 30.97 -11.04 -14.17
C ASP A 404 30.14 -10.82 -15.46
N GLY A 405 29.62 -9.61 -15.69
CA GLY A 405 28.86 -9.25 -16.90
C GLY A 405 29.08 -7.84 -17.45
N GLN A 406 29.94 -6.99 -16.87
CA GLN A 406 30.17 -5.62 -17.33
C GLN A 406 31.63 -5.16 -17.14
N ASP A 407 32.41 -5.17 -18.23
CA ASP A 407 33.83 -4.81 -18.24
C ASP A 407 34.12 -3.29 -18.12
N GLU A 408 33.10 -2.41 -18.20
CA GLU A 408 33.31 -0.96 -18.34
C GLU A 408 32.83 -0.08 -17.16
N VAL A 409 32.18 -0.63 -16.12
CA VAL A 409 31.65 0.20 -15.02
C VAL A 409 32.62 0.24 -13.84
N ARG A 410 32.93 1.44 -13.38
CA ARG A 410 33.81 1.64 -12.23
C ARG A 410 33.12 1.20 -10.94
N GLU A 411 33.88 0.55 -10.06
CA GLU A 411 33.42 0.14 -8.73
C GLU A 411 32.76 1.30 -7.97
N GLU A 412 33.30 2.51 -8.10
CA GLU A 412 32.81 3.71 -7.42
C GLU A 412 31.40 4.10 -7.85
N ASP A 413 31.11 4.00 -9.15
CA ASP A 413 29.79 4.32 -9.70
C ASP A 413 28.77 3.25 -9.29
N LEU A 414 29.19 1.98 -9.22
CA LEU A 414 28.35 0.87 -8.75
C LEU A 414 27.99 1.02 -7.27
N PHE A 415 28.97 1.38 -6.43
CA PHE A 415 28.73 1.59 -5.00
C PHE A 415 27.80 2.78 -4.76
N ASP A 416 28.03 3.90 -5.46
CA ASP A 416 27.16 5.06 -5.40
C ASP A 416 25.73 4.70 -5.81
N ALA A 417 25.56 3.94 -6.90
CA ALA A 417 24.24 3.48 -7.33
C ALA A 417 23.55 2.57 -6.30
N TRP A 418 24.32 1.72 -5.64
CA TRP A 418 23.81 0.80 -4.61
C TRP A 418 23.35 1.55 -3.36
N VAL A 419 24.16 2.50 -2.89
CA VAL A 419 23.82 3.36 -1.75
C VAL A 419 22.58 4.20 -2.05
N VAL A 420 22.49 4.80 -3.25
CA VAL A 420 21.32 5.58 -3.68
C VAL A 420 20.07 4.70 -3.78
N MET A 421 20.19 3.45 -4.27
CA MET A 421 19.09 2.48 -4.28
C MET A 421 18.56 2.18 -2.87
N LEU A 422 19.44 1.89 -1.91
CA LEU A 422 19.06 1.59 -0.53
C LEU A 422 18.45 2.82 0.18
N PHE A 423 19.03 4.01 -0.06
CA PHE A 423 18.51 5.25 0.50
C PHE A 423 17.13 5.61 -0.08
N ARG A 424 16.94 5.45 -1.39
CA ARG A 424 15.63 5.58 -2.05
C ARG A 424 14.58 4.67 -1.38
N ALA A 425 14.94 3.42 -1.09
CA ALA A 425 14.06 2.49 -0.39
C ALA A 425 13.77 2.93 1.06
N CYS A 426 14.76 3.48 1.78
CA CYS A 426 14.54 4.09 3.10
C CYS A 426 13.54 5.26 3.04
N CYS A 427 13.63 6.13 2.03
CA CYS A 427 12.67 7.23 1.84
C CYS A 427 11.26 6.70 1.54
N TRP A 428 11.14 5.66 0.69
CA TRP A 428 9.87 5.00 0.45
C TRP A 428 9.29 4.44 1.77
N GLY A 429 10.08 3.70 2.54
CA GLY A 429 9.66 3.11 3.81
C GLY A 429 9.32 4.13 4.90
N ALA A 430 9.92 5.32 4.88
CA ALA A 430 9.56 6.42 5.79
C ALA A 430 8.22 7.10 5.41
N CYS A 431 7.83 7.05 4.13
CA CYS A 431 6.57 7.61 3.64
C CYS A 431 5.37 6.66 3.72
N HIS A 432 5.59 5.38 4.05
CA HIS A 432 4.54 4.36 4.06
C HIS A 432 4.53 3.53 5.34
N PHE A 433 3.34 3.16 5.79
CA PHE A 433 3.09 2.28 6.92
C PHE A 433 2.21 1.12 6.46
N PHE A 434 2.74 -0.09 6.51
CA PHE A 434 1.99 -1.28 6.15
C PHE A 434 0.96 -1.60 7.22
N VAL A 435 -0.31 -1.70 6.82
CA VAL A 435 -1.38 -2.19 7.67
C VAL A 435 -1.56 -3.69 7.40
N PRO A 436 -1.29 -4.56 8.39
CA PRO A 436 -1.46 -6.00 8.23
C PRO A 436 -2.95 -6.36 8.16
N GLY A 437 -3.29 -7.31 7.29
CA GLY A 437 -4.65 -7.81 7.13
C GLY A 437 -4.72 -8.89 6.06
N GLU A 438 -5.88 -9.54 5.93
CA GLU A 438 -6.08 -10.53 4.87
C GLU A 438 -5.99 -9.85 3.50
N ARG A 439 -5.29 -10.52 2.60
CA ARG A 439 -5.07 -10.07 1.23
C ARG A 439 -6.21 -10.54 0.35
N VAL A 440 -6.50 -9.76 -0.68
CA VAL A 440 -7.39 -10.20 -1.75
C VAL A 440 -6.50 -10.83 -2.82
N PRO A 441 -6.82 -12.02 -3.37
CA PRO A 441 -5.99 -12.62 -4.39
C PRO A 441 -5.81 -11.70 -5.61
N SER A 442 -4.58 -11.63 -6.12
CA SER A 442 -4.16 -10.80 -7.25
C SER A 442 -5.07 -10.95 -8.48
N ALA A 443 -5.55 -12.17 -8.74
CA ALA A 443 -6.46 -12.51 -9.83
C ALA A 443 -7.81 -11.76 -9.81
N TYR A 444 -8.22 -11.18 -8.67
CA TYR A 444 -9.45 -10.39 -8.59
C TYR A 444 -9.23 -8.89 -8.78
N TYR A 445 -7.99 -8.43 -8.89
CA TYR A 445 -7.71 -7.03 -9.21
C TYR A 445 -8.17 -6.74 -10.65
N GLY A 446 -9.03 -5.74 -10.82
CA GLY A 446 -9.63 -5.41 -12.13
C GLY A 446 -10.70 -6.39 -12.61
N SER A 447 -11.05 -7.41 -11.82
CA SER A 447 -12.12 -8.35 -12.15
C SER A 447 -13.45 -7.63 -12.32
N GLN A 448 -14.12 -7.85 -13.45
CA GLN A 448 -15.43 -7.31 -13.78
C GLN A 448 -16.59 -8.22 -13.34
N LEU A 449 -16.30 -9.25 -12.52
CA LEU A 449 -17.33 -10.15 -11.98
C LEU A 449 -18.35 -9.30 -11.18
N PRO A 450 -19.64 -9.25 -11.60
CA PRO A 450 -20.61 -8.40 -10.93
C PRO A 450 -20.95 -8.92 -9.53
N VAL A 451 -21.04 -7.99 -8.59
CA VAL A 451 -21.67 -8.18 -7.30
C VAL A 451 -22.81 -7.17 -7.15
N TYR A 452 -23.90 -7.64 -6.59
CA TYR A 452 -25.06 -6.82 -6.30
C TYR A 452 -25.01 -6.43 -4.83
N ILE A 453 -25.47 -5.26 -4.44
CA ILE A 453 -25.62 -4.91 -3.02
C ILE A 453 -27.09 -4.55 -2.77
N GLY A 454 -27.64 -5.04 -1.66
CA GLY A 454 -29.06 -4.98 -1.33
C GLY A 454 -29.36 -4.34 0.01
#